data_AF-Q03FQ6-F1
#
_entry.id   AF-Q03FQ6-F1
#
_cell.length_a   1.000
_cell.length_b   1.000
_cell.length_c   1.000
_cell.angle_alpha   90.00
_cell.angle_beta   90.00
_cell.angle_gamma   90.00
#
_symmetry.space_group_name_H-M   'P 1'
#
loop_
_entity.id
_entity.type
_entity.pdbx_description
1 polymer ?
#
loop_
_entity_poly.entity_id
_entity_poly.type
_entity_poly.pdbx_seq_one_letter_code
_entity_poly.pdbx_strand_id
1 'polypeptide(L)' 'MFTINYYNVLLHTIIENSNTRRPTIVDPSKIRQRSNLDNQTFVEALVSLEKLGYIELCYRNKKLVGIFITTLVPIK' A
#
# COMPACT_ATOMS: atom_id res chain seq x y z
N MET A 1 -3.96 -4.68 21.32
CA MET A 1 -4.52 -3.58 20.51
C MET A 1 -3.37 -2.75 19.96
N PHE A 2 -2.70 -3.21 18.89
CA PHE A 2 -1.49 -2.57 18.31
C PHE A 2 -1.57 -2.37 16.79
N THR A 3 -2.68 -2.76 16.17
CA THR A 3 -2.84 -2.84 14.72
C THR A 3 -3.03 -1.48 14.05
N ILE A 4 -3.52 -0.47 14.77
CA ILE A 4 -3.87 0.86 14.20
C ILE A 4 -2.64 1.66 13.75
N ASN A 5 -1.47 1.45 14.33
CA ASN A 5 -0.29 2.26 14.01
C ASN A 5 0.31 1.88 12.64
N TYR A 6 0.39 0.59 12.34
CA TYR A 6 1.02 0.09 11.11
C TYR A 6 0.24 0.41 9.83
N TYR A 7 -1.10 0.41 9.91
CA TYR A 7 -1.96 0.75 8.76
C TYR A 7 -1.77 2.20 8.32
N ASN A 8 -1.69 3.12 9.29
CA ASN A 8 -1.49 4.53 9.00
C ASN A 8 -0.12 4.77 8.37
N VAL A 9 0.94 4.13 8.86
CA VAL A 9 2.29 4.25 8.28
C VAL A 9 2.34 3.77 6.82
N LEU A 10 1.73 2.63 6.51
CA LEU A 10 1.74 2.09 5.15
C LEU A 10 0.91 2.97 4.21
N LEU A 11 -0.27 3.41 4.64
CA LEU A 11 -1.14 4.28 3.84
C LEU A 11 -0.46 5.63 3.55
N HIS A 12 0.18 6.25 4.55
CA HIS A 12 0.95 7.49 4.38
C HIS A 12 2.10 7.31 3.40
N THR A 13 2.87 6.22 3.52
CA THR A 13 3.98 5.93 2.61
C THR A 13 3.51 5.76 1.17
N ILE A 14 2.37 5.07 0.98
CA ILE A 14 1.76 4.88 -0.34
C ILE A 14 1.30 6.22 -0.92
N ILE A 15 0.67 7.09 -0.13
CA ILE A 15 0.25 8.43 -0.54
C ILE A 15 1.45 9.30 -0.95
N GLU A 16 2.51 9.34 -0.14
CA GLU A 16 3.71 10.15 -0.42
C GLU A 16 4.44 9.75 -1.70
N ASN A 17 4.36 8.47 -2.08
CA ASN A 17 4.96 7.95 -3.30
C ASN A 17 4.00 8.00 -4.50
N SER A 18 2.77 8.48 -4.31
CA SER A 18 1.78 8.65 -5.35
C SER A 18 1.83 10.05 -5.93
N ASN A 19 1.74 10.17 -7.26
CA ASN A 19 1.59 11.46 -7.90
C ASN A 19 0.13 11.92 -7.76
N THR A 20 -0.13 13.23 -7.78
CA THR A 20 -1.49 13.80 -7.63
C THR A 20 -2.48 13.36 -8.73
N ARG A 21 -2.00 12.70 -9.79
CA ARG A 21 -2.82 12.03 -10.80
C ARG A 21 -3.11 10.59 -10.36
N ARG A 22 -4.29 10.40 -9.77
CA ARG A 22 -4.82 9.06 -9.47
C ARG A 22 -5.57 8.49 -10.69
N PRO A 23 -5.47 7.19 -10.97
CA PRO A 23 -4.71 6.17 -10.24
C PRO A 23 -3.21 6.26 -10.51
N THR A 24 -2.39 6.24 -9.45
CA THR A 24 -0.93 6.09 -9.55
C THR A 24 -0.56 4.65 -9.24
N ILE A 25 0.33 4.08 -10.05
CA ILE A 25 0.98 2.79 -9.80
C ILE A 25 2.22 3.05 -8.95
N VAL A 26 2.31 2.38 -7.81
CA VAL A 26 3.51 2.43 -6.97
C VAL A 26 4.21 1.08 -6.98
N ASP A 27 5.55 1.14 -7.02
CA ASP A 27 6.41 -0.04 -6.95
C ASP A 27 6.39 -0.63 -5.53
N PRO A 28 5.97 -1.90 -5.36
CA PRO A 28 5.94 -2.58 -4.06
C PRO A 28 7.30 -2.60 -3.35
N SER A 29 8.41 -2.67 -4.10
CA SER A 29 9.77 -2.67 -3.52
C SER A 29 10.10 -1.34 -2.85
N LYS A 30 9.61 -0.22 -3.39
CA LYS A 30 9.79 1.11 -2.78
C LYS A 30 8.98 1.27 -1.51
N ILE A 31 7.73 0.78 -1.51
CA ILE A 31 6.88 0.82 -0.31
C ILE A 31 7.50 -0.03 0.81
N ARG A 32 7.98 -1.23 0.48
CA ARG A 32 8.65 -2.11 1.45
C ARG A 32 9.89 -1.46 2.07
N GLN A 33 10.76 -0.85 1.26
CA GLN A 33 11.96 -0.19 1.75
C GLN A 33 11.64 0.97 2.70
N ARG A 34 10.57 1.72 2.43
CA ARG A 34 10.19 2.90 3.24
C ARG A 34 9.37 2.56 4.48
N SER A 35 8.57 1.50 4.46
CA SER A 35 7.68 1.17 5.58
C SER A 35 8.42 0.62 6.80
N ASN A 36 9.67 0.14 6.63
CA ASN A 36 10.48 -0.50 7.68
C ASN A 36 9.73 -1.62 8.45
N LEU A 37 8.82 -2.31 7.75
CA LEU A 37 8.03 -3.40 8.30
C LEU A 37 8.73 -4.73 7.99
N ASP A 38 8.60 -5.70 8.89
CA ASP A 38 8.97 -7.07 8.57
C ASP A 38 8.06 -7.65 7.49
N ASN A 39 8.49 -8.74 6.86
CA ASN A 39 7.79 -9.31 5.70
C ASN A 39 6.36 -9.75 6.02
N GLN A 40 6.09 -10.28 7.22
CA GLN A 40 4.77 -10.78 7.56
C GLN A 40 3.82 -9.60 7.80
N THR A 41 4.23 -8.63 8.61
CA THR A 41 3.45 -7.42 8.87
C THR A 41 3.19 -6.62 7.59
N PHE A 42 4.17 -6.57 6.67
CA PHE A 42 4.01 -5.93 5.37
C PHE A 42 2.93 -6.59 4.50
N VAL A 43 2.93 -7.92 4.42
CA VAL A 43 1.94 -8.68 3.65
C VAL A 43 0.55 -8.55 4.26
N GLU A 44 0.43 -8.68 5.58
CA GLU A 44 -0.84 -8.51 6.28
C GLU A 44 -1.42 -7.10 6.07
N ALA A 45 -0.59 -6.07 6.11
CA ALA A 45 -1.01 -4.70 5.88
C ALA A 45 -1.48 -4.46 4.43
N LEU A 46 -0.79 -5.00 3.43
CA LEU A 46 -1.22 -4.91 2.02
C LEU A 46 -2.58 -5.59 1.81
N VAL A 47 -2.77 -6.81 2.33
CA VAL A 47 -4.03 -7.55 2.22
C VAL A 47 -5.17 -6.79 2.90
N SER A 48 -4.93 -6.20 4.07
CA SER A 48 -5.94 -5.39 4.75
C SER A 48 -6.30 -4.12 3.97
N LEU A 49 -5.32 -3.40 3.41
CA LEU A 49 -5.59 -2.21 2.61
C LEU A 49 -6.37 -2.53 1.33
N GLU A 50 -6.08 -3.66 0.69
CA GLU A 50 -6.82 -4.15 -0.47
C GLU A 50 -8.27 -4.50 -0.10
N LYS A 51 -8.48 -5.25 0.99
CA LYS A 51 -9.82 -5.59 1.50
C LYS A 51 -10.66 -4.36 1.86
N LEU A 52 -10.01 -3.31 2.34
CA LEU A 52 -10.66 -2.03 2.66
C LEU A 52 -10.92 -1.16 1.42
N GLY A 53 -10.45 -1.58 0.24
CA GLY A 53 -10.66 -0.88 -1.02
C GLY A 53 -9.76 0.33 -1.24
N TYR A 54 -8.71 0.53 -0.43
CA TYR A 54 -7.77 1.65 -0.59
C TYR A 54 -6.76 1.43 -1.71
N ILE A 55 -6.43 0.17 -1.98
CA ILE A 55 -5.47 -0.23 -2.99
C ILE A 55 -5.98 -1.44 -3.78
N GLU A 56 -5.44 -1.65 -4.97
CA GLU A 56 -5.55 -2.90 -5.71
C GLU A 56 -4.15 -3.48 -5.93
N LEU A 57 -3.96 -4.77 -5.65
CA LEU A 57 -2.68 -5.44 -5.82
C LEU A 57 -2.59 -6.05 -7.21
N CYS A 58 -1.56 -5.69 -7.96
CA CYS A 58 -1.35 -6.20 -9.31
C CYS A 58 -0.26 -7.27 -9.36
N TYR A 59 -0.66 -8.46 -9.81
CA TYR A 59 0.21 -9.62 -9.91
C TYR A 59 0.49 -9.99 -11.36
N ARG A 60 1.77 -10.28 -11.67
CA ARG A 60 2.20 -10.90 -12.92
C ARG A 60 3.02 -12.14 -12.59
N ASN A 61 2.65 -13.29 -13.14
CA ASN A 61 3.32 -14.57 -12.88
C ASN A 61 3.48 -14.87 -11.37
N LYS A 62 2.42 -14.63 -10.58
CA LYS A 62 2.41 -14.78 -9.11
C LYS A 62 3.38 -13.86 -8.35
N LYS A 63 3.98 -12.87 -9.00
CA LYS A 63 4.79 -11.82 -8.37
C LYS A 63 4.00 -10.53 -8.29
N LEU A 64 4.02 -9.87 -7.14
CA LEU A 64 3.45 -8.54 -6.98
C LEU A 64 4.33 -7.54 -7.75
N VAL A 65 3.76 -6.92 -8.78
CA VAL A 65 4.49 -6.00 -9.69
C VAL A 65 4.02 -4.56 -9.59
N GLY A 66 2.91 -4.30 -8.91
CA GLY A 66 2.38 -2.95 -8.72
C GLY A 66 1.33 -2.90 -7.63
N ILE A 67 1.23 -1.74 -6.97
CA ILE A 67 0.14 -1.38 -6.06
C ILE A 67 -0.58 -0.19 -6.68
N PHE A 68 -1.84 -0.35 -7.04
CA PHE A 68 -2.69 0.72 -7.55
C PHE A 68 -3.40 1.40 -6.40
N ILE A 69 -3.38 2.72 -6.38
CA ILE A 69 -4.08 3.50 -5.37
C ILE A 69 -5.45 3.86 -5.90
N THR A 70 -6.50 3.46 -5.19
CA THR A 70 -7.89 3.75 -5.57
C THR A 70 -8.28 5.18 -5.18
N THR A 71 -9.46 5.61 -5.64
CA THR A 71 -10.03 6.91 -5.29
C THR A 71 -10.51 7.01 -3.83
N LEU A 72 -10.57 5.89 -3.10
CA LEU A 72 -11.02 5.85 -1.70
C LEU A 72 -9.96 6.32 -0.69
N VAL A 73 -8.73 6.60 -1.13
CA VAL A 73 -7.74 7.15 -0.22
C VAL A 73 -8.15 8.56 0.20
N PRO A 74 -8.44 8.82 1.49
CA PRO A 74 -8.91 10.12 1.93
C PRO A 74 -7.88 11.17 1.52
N ILE A 75 -8.30 12.06 0.63
CA ILE A 75 -7.59 13.30 0.35
C ILE A 75 -7.95 14.20 1.52
N LYS A 76 -6.91 14.72 2.16
CA LYS A 76 -6.93 15.56 3.37
C LYS A 76 -8.11 16.52 3.44
#